data_AF-A0A914NTI4-F1
#
_entry.id   AF-A0A914NTI4-F1
#
_cell.length_a   1.000
_cell.length_b   1.000
_cell.length_c   1.000
_cell.angle_alpha   90.00
_cell.angle_beta   90.00
_cell.angle_gamma   90.00
#
_symmetry.space_group_name_H-M   'P 1'
#
loop_
_entity.id
_entity.type
_entity.pdbx_description
1 polymer ?
#
loop_
_entity_poly.entity_id
_entity_poly.type
_entity_poly.pdbx_seq_one_letter_code
_entity_poly.pdbx_strand_id
1 'polypeptide(L)'
;MGFQTKPILIDGKNHLLGRLAAIVAKQLLLGQKIVIVRCEAINISGNFHRSKLKFLAFLRKRCNVKPSRGPFHYRAPSRIFWRNGL
;
A
#
# COMPACT_ATOMS: atom_id res chain seq x y z
N MET A 1 21.17 -12.61 13.46
CA MET A 1 19.93 -11.99 14.01
C MET A 1 18.77 -12.89 13.65
N GLY A 2 18.21 -13.61 14.61
CA GLY A 2 17.12 -14.56 14.37
C GLY A 2 15.83 -13.86 13.97
N PHE A 3 15.01 -14.55 13.18
CA PHE A 3 13.64 -14.11 12.88
C PHE A 3 12.89 -13.90 14.20
N GLN A 4 12.21 -12.76 14.35
CA GLN A 4 11.38 -12.56 15.53
C GLN A 4 10.13 -13.43 15.37
N THR A 5 9.79 -14.21 16.40
CA THR A 5 8.60 -15.06 16.39
C THR A 5 7.30 -14.25 16.48
N LYS A 6 7.36 -13.07 17.11
CA LYS A 6 6.23 -12.15 17.26
C LYS A 6 6.10 -11.23 16.05
N PRO A 7 4.87 -10.95 15.59
CA PRO A 7 4.65 -10.00 14.50
C PRO A 7 4.98 -8.57 14.96
N ILE A 8 5.68 -7.83 14.10
CA ILE A 8 5.97 -6.41 14.30
C ILE A 8 4.70 -5.63 13.98
N LEU A 9 4.20 -4.86 14.95
CA LEU A 9 3.03 -4.00 14.78
C LEU A 9 3.49 -2.58 14.43
N ILE A 10 2.97 -2.02 13.35
CA ILE A 10 3.33 -0.67 12.88
C ILE A 10 2.06 0.19 12.79
N ASP A 11 2.07 1.35 13.45
CA ASP A 11 1.03 2.37 13.27
C ASP A 11 1.29 3.16 11.98
N GLY A 12 0.35 3.12 11.04
CA GLY A 12 0.42 3.84 9.76
C GLY A 12 0.21 5.36 9.87
N LYS A 13 -0.23 5.88 11.02
CA LYS A 13 -0.48 7.32 11.20
C LYS A 13 0.78 8.15 10.87
N ASN A 14 0.60 9.22 10.10
CA ASN A 14 1.65 10.18 9.72
C ASN A 14 2.84 9.62 8.93
N HIS A 15 2.80 8.35 8.54
CA HIS A 15 3.83 7.77 7.69
C HIS A 15 3.60 8.13 6.23
N LEU A 16 4.69 8.33 5.48
CA LEU A 16 4.61 8.49 4.03
C LEU A 16 4.49 7.14 3.36
N LEU A 17 3.41 6.94 2.59
CA LEU A 17 3.03 5.65 1.98
C LEU A 17 4.20 4.92 1.32
N GLY A 18 4.93 5.58 0.43
CA GLY A 18 6.04 4.95 -0.31
C GLY A 18 7.28 4.66 0.54
N ARG A 19 7.54 5.48 1.57
CA ARG A 19 8.69 5.27 2.47
C ARG A 19 8.44 4.09 3.40
N LEU A 20 7.23 4.01 3.96
CA LEU A 20 6.82 2.91 4.81
C LEU A 20 6.81 1.59 4.03
N ALA A 21 6.24 1.60 2.82
CA ALA A 21 6.23 0.47 1.90
C ALA A 21 7.62 -0.14 1.66
N ALA A 22 8.61 0.67 1.31
CA ALA A 22 9.95 0.18 0.99
C ALA A 22 10.62 -0.54 2.18
N ILE A 23 10.46 0.00 3.39
CA ILE A 23 11.01 -0.61 4.61
C ILE A 23 10.27 -1.92 4.91
N VAL A 24 8.94 -1.91 4.83
CA VAL A 24 8.11 -3.10 5.07
C VAL A 24 8.45 -4.21 4.08
N ALA A 25 8.58 -3.89 2.79
CA ALA A 25 8.96 -4.87 1.76
C ALA A 25 10.32 -5.52 2.07
N LYS A 26 11.32 -4.73 2.49
CA LYS A 26 12.63 -5.27 2.87
C LYS A 26 12.54 -6.21 4.08
N GLN A 27 11.77 -5.83 5.10
CA GLN A 27 11.62 -6.65 6.30
C GLN A 27 10.82 -7.93 6.04
N LEU A 28 9.83 -7.89 5.14
CA LEU A 28 9.11 -9.07 4.68
C LEU A 28 10.04 -10.06 3.96
N LEU A 29 10.93 -9.57 3.10
CA LEU A 29 11.95 -10.40 2.43
C LEU A 29 12.97 -11.00 3.42
N LEU A 30 13.26 -10.29 4.51
CA LEU A 30 14.04 -10.80 5.64
C LEU A 30 13.24 -11.76 6.54
N GLY A 31 12.04 -12.19 6.12
CA GLY A 31 11.22 -13.19 6.81
C GLY A 31 10.51 -12.70 8.07
N GLN A 32 10.45 -11.39 8.30
CA GLN A 32 9.71 -10.83 9.44
C GLN A 32 8.21 -10.82 9.14
N LYS A 33 7.39 -11.13 10.14
CA LYS A 33 5.93 -10.97 10.07
C LYS A 33 5.57 -9.55 10.51
N ILE A 34 4.85 -8.81 9.67
CA ILE A 34 4.49 -7.41 9.93
C ILE A 34 2.97 -7.23 9.85
N VAL A 35 2.41 -6.48 10.79
CA VAL A 35 1.01 -6.05 10.81
C VAL A 35 0.97 -4.53 10.84
N ILE A 36 0.28 -3.93 9.88
CA ILE A 36 0.11 -2.47 9.80
C ILE A 36 -1.32 -2.14 10.20
N VAL A 37 -1.45 -1.24 11.16
CA VAL A 37 -2.74 -0.74 11.65
C VAL A 37 -2.94 0.70 11.18
N ARG A 38 -4.21 1.14 11.10
CA ARG A 38 -4.59 2.52 10.77
C ARG A 38 -4.11 3.01 9.40
N CYS A 39 -4.27 2.18 8.37
CA CYS A 39 -3.86 2.50 7.02
C CYS A 39 -4.56 3.73 6.42
N GLU A 40 -5.73 4.12 6.95
CA GLU A 40 -6.45 5.34 6.60
C GLU A 40 -5.72 6.63 6.98
N ALA A 41 -4.82 6.58 7.96
CA ALA A 41 -4.05 7.73 8.44
C ALA A 41 -2.65 7.83 7.80
N ILE A 42 -2.38 7.04 6.76
CA ILE A 42 -1.13 7.09 5.99
C ILE A 42 -1.17 8.30 5.06
N ASN A 43 -0.08 9.06 5.07
CA ASN A 43 0.06 10.28 4.29
C ASN A 43 0.67 10.00 2.91
N ILE A 44 0.20 10.73 1.91
CA ILE A 44 0.81 10.80 0.58
C ILE A 44 1.33 12.22 0.40
N SER A 45 2.60 12.37 0.04
CA SER A 45 3.18 13.69 -0.19
C SER A 45 2.57 14.38 -1.41
N GLY A 46 2.50 15.71 -1.34
CA GLY A 46 1.95 16.57 -2.39
C GLY A 46 0.47 16.86 -2.22
N ASN A 47 -0.06 17.71 -3.12
CA ASN A 47 -1.42 18.20 -3.01
C ASN A 47 -2.47 17.08 -3.23
N PHE A 48 -3.55 17.13 -2.47
CA PHE A 48 -4.65 16.17 -2.54
C PHE A 48 -5.23 16.04 -3.96
N HIS A 49 -5.40 17.16 -4.65
CA HIS A 49 -5.93 17.18 -6.02
C HIS A 49 -5.06 16.35 -6.99
N ARG A 50 -3.72 16.47 -6.89
CA ARG A 50 -2.79 15.72 -7.74
C ARG A 50 -2.82 14.23 -7.42
N SER A 51 -2.87 13.87 -6.14
CA SER A 51 -2.98 12.48 -5.70
C SER A 51 -4.29 11.84 -6.16
N LYS A 52 -5.40 12.59 -6.11
CA LYS A 52 -6.69 12.17 -6.66
C LYS A 52 -6.61 11.92 -8.17
N LEU A 53 -6.04 12.85 -8.95
CA LEU A 53 -5.90 12.67 -10.40
C LEU A 53 -5.06 11.44 -10.78
N LYS A 54 -3.96 11.19 -10.05
CA LYS A 54 -3.17 9.96 -10.24
C LYS A 54 -4.00 8.70 -10.01
N PHE A 55 -4.81 8.69 -8.94
CA PHE A 55 -5.68 7.55 -8.65
C PHE A 55 -6.78 7.39 -9.71
N LEU A 56 -7.38 8.48 -10.19
CA LEU A 56 -8.38 8.45 -11.27
C LEU A 56 -7.78 7.94 -12.59
N ALA A 57 -6.55 8.35 -12.93
CA ALA A 57 -5.84 7.82 -14.10
C ALA A 57 -5.60 6.31 -13.96
N PHE A 58 -5.30 5.84 -12.76
CA PHE A 58 -5.17 4.41 -12.47
C PHE A 58 -6.49 3.64 -12.68
N LEU A 59 -7.63 4.18 -12.22
CA LEU A 59 -8.96 3.56 -12.42
C LEU A 59 -9.37 3.43 -13.88
N ARG A 60 -8.85 4.28 -14.77
CA ARG A 60 -9.10 4.22 -16.21
C ARG A 60 -8.41 3.03 -16.89
N LYS A 61 -7.39 2.44 -16.24
CA LYS A 61 -6.69 1.25 -16.78
C LYS A 61 -7.60 0.03 -16.65
N ARG A 62 -8.02 -0.54 -17.79
CA ARG A 62 -8.88 -1.74 -17.85
C ARG A 62 -8.45 -2.65 -18.99
N CYS A 63 -8.69 -3.96 -18.84
CA CYS A 63 -8.54 -4.91 -19.95
C CYS A 63 -9.69 -4.66 -20.95
N ASN A 64 -9.37 -4.49 -22.23
CA ASN A 64 -10.36 -4.16 -23.26
C ASN A 64 -11.29 -5.34 -23.58
N VAL A 65 -10.76 -6.56 -23.59
CA VAL A 65 -11.52 -7.77 -23.97
C VAL A 65 -12.48 -8.26 -22.88
N LYS A 66 -12.03 -8.30 -21.61
CA LYS A 66 -12.85 -8.67 -20.47
C LYS A 66 -12.40 -7.90 -19.22
N PRO A 67 -13.09 -6.82 -18.84
CA PRO A 67 -12.68 -5.96 -17.72
C PRO A 67 -12.49 -6.71 -16.39
N SER A 68 -13.24 -7.79 -16.16
CA SER A 68 -13.12 -8.60 -14.93
C SER A 68 -11.82 -9.39 -14.82
N ARG A 69 -11.10 -9.62 -15.93
CA ARG A 69 -9.75 -10.22 -15.94
C ARG A 69 -8.65 -9.15 -15.89
N GLY A 70 -9.03 -7.88 -15.90
CA GLY A 70 -8.09 -6.75 -15.87
C GLY A 70 -7.59 -6.40 -14.47
N PRO A 71 -6.89 -5.27 -14.34
CA PRO A 71 -6.39 -4.79 -13.07
C PRO A 71 -7.52 -4.56 -12.05
N PHE A 72 -7.41 -5.13 -10.86
CA PHE A 72 -8.37 -4.90 -9.78
C PHE A 72 -8.16 -3.54 -9.13
N HIS A 73 -9.22 -2.75 -9.03
CA HIS A 73 -9.18 -1.39 -8.49
C HIS A 73 -9.67 -1.34 -7.05
N TYR A 74 -8.76 -1.59 -6.09
CA TYR A 74 -9.11 -1.53 -4.67
C TYR A 74 -9.44 -0.12 -4.19
N ARG A 75 -10.45 0.00 -3.34
CA ARG A 75 -10.92 1.28 -2.76
C ARG A 75 -10.51 1.49 -1.30
N ALA A 76 -10.35 0.40 -0.55
CA ALA A 76 -9.97 0.47 0.86
C ALA A 76 -8.49 0.88 1.01
N PRO A 77 -8.16 1.78 1.96
CA PRO A 77 -6.78 2.26 2.15
C PRO A 77 -5.81 1.14 2.50
N SER A 78 -6.25 0.13 3.26
CA SER A 78 -5.47 -1.07 3.56
C SER A 78 -5.05 -1.85 2.31
N ARG A 79 -5.99 -2.05 1.37
CA ARG A 79 -5.74 -2.75 0.10
C ARG A 79 -4.93 -1.90 -0.88
N ILE A 80 -5.10 -0.58 -0.83
CA ILE A 80 -4.28 0.36 -1.61
C ILE A 80 -2.83 0.30 -1.12
N PHE A 81 -2.60 0.30 0.19
CA PHE A 81 -1.27 0.11 0.78
C PHE A 81 -0.69 -1.26 0.42
N TRP A 82 -1.46 -2.33 0.57
CA TRP A 82 -1.02 -3.69 0.21
C TRP A 82 -0.56 -3.81 -1.25
N ARG A 83 -1.25 -3.14 -2.17
CA ARG A 83 -0.88 -3.14 -3.59
C ARG A 83 0.35 -2.30 -3.89
N ASN A 84 0.40 -1.07 -3.36
CA ASN A 84 1.45 -0.12 -3.69
C ASN A 84 2.73 -0.34 -2.87
N GLY A 85 2.62 -1.09 -1.77
CA GLY A 85 3.70 -1.35 -0.83
C GLY A 85 4.40 -2.68 -0.99
N LEU A 86 4.01 -3.46 -1.99
CA LEU A 86 4.59 -4.74 -2.41
C LEU A 86 4.80 -4.76 -3.93
#